data_AF-A0A351FKU5-F1
#
_entry.id   AF-A0A351FKU5-F1
#
_cell.length_a   1.000
_cell.length_b   1.000
_cell.length_c   1.000
_cell.angle_alpha   90.00
_cell.angle_beta   90.00
_cell.angle_gamma   90.00
#
_symmetry.space_group_name_H-M   'P 1'
#
loop_
_entity.id
_entity.type
_entity.pdbx_description
1 polymer ?
#
loop_
_entity_poly.entity_id
_entity_poly.type
_entity_poly.pdbx_seq_one_letter_code
_entity_poly.pdbx_strand_id
1 'polypeptide(L)'
;MTEVNWLDEMHPSPPEGLRVRLKADMMQSGQEARPDRLRDAARVSLETASARSGDRAAAFDLLLADAWITYACEAAMEREDPDAALDRIVSL
;
A
#
# COMPACT_ATOMS: atom_id res chain seq x y z
N MET A 1 -0.26 -10.38 -15.39
CA MET A 1 -1.23 -9.97 -14.35
C MET A 1 -1.17 -8.45 -14.30
N THR A 2 -2.27 -7.74 -14.57
CA THR A 2 -2.31 -6.27 -14.44
C THR A 2 -2.47 -5.89 -12.97
N GLU A 3 -2.02 -4.70 -12.56
CA GLU A 3 -1.89 -4.32 -11.13
C GLU A 3 -3.24 -4.27 -10.39
N VAL A 4 -4.30 -3.82 -11.06
CA VAL A 4 -5.67 -3.89 -10.53
C VAL A 4 -6.11 -5.34 -10.28
N ASN A 5 -5.62 -6.29 -11.08
CA ASN A 5 -5.92 -7.71 -10.92
C ASN A 5 -5.32 -8.28 -9.63
N TRP A 6 -4.15 -7.79 -9.22
CA TRP A 6 -3.53 -8.24 -7.96
C TRP A 6 -4.35 -7.83 -6.73
N LEU A 7 -4.85 -6.60 -6.68
CA LEU A 7 -5.79 -6.16 -5.63
C LEU A 7 -7.10 -6.98 -5.64
N ASP A 8 -7.53 -7.46 -6.80
CA ASP A 8 -8.74 -8.26 -6.97
C ASP A 8 -8.54 -9.74 -6.56
N GLU A 9 -7.29 -10.21 -6.52
CA GLU A 9 -6.92 -11.56 -6.09
C GLU A 9 -6.68 -11.69 -4.57
N MET A 10 -6.59 -10.57 -3.83
CA MET A 10 -6.30 -10.60 -2.39
C MET A 10 -7.39 -11.28 -1.56
N HIS A 11 -6.94 -12.13 -0.62
CA HIS A 11 -7.78 -12.80 0.35
C HIS A 11 -7.21 -12.73 1.79
N PRO A 12 -7.97 -12.21 2.77
CA PRO A 12 -9.30 -11.66 2.63
C PRO A 12 -9.30 -10.37 1.80
N SER A 13 -10.39 -10.16 1.07
CA SER A 13 -10.58 -8.94 0.30
C SER A 13 -10.68 -7.72 1.23
N PRO A 14 -10.04 -6.58 0.90
CA PRO A 14 -10.18 -5.36 1.68
C PRO A 14 -11.65 -4.91 1.72
N PRO A 15 -12.06 -4.21 2.79
CA PRO A 15 -13.37 -3.54 2.84
C PRO A 15 -13.57 -2.65 1.62
N GLU A 16 -14.78 -2.64 1.06
CA GLU A 16 -15.06 -1.99 -0.24
C GLU A 16 -14.62 -0.51 -0.27
N GLY A 17 -14.91 0.25 0.78
CA GLY A 17 -14.50 1.65 0.86
C GLY A 17 -12.99 1.88 0.83
N LEU A 18 -12.20 0.94 1.37
CA LEU A 18 -10.74 0.96 1.28
C LEU A 18 -10.28 0.49 -0.11
N ARG A 19 -10.92 -0.53 -0.67
CA ARG A 19 -10.61 -1.07 -2.00
C ARG A 19 -10.74 -0.01 -3.10
N VAL A 20 -11.81 0.79 -3.08
CA VAL A 20 -12.01 1.89 -4.04
C VAL A 20 -10.86 2.91 -3.97
N ARG A 21 -10.39 3.24 -2.76
CA ARG A 21 -9.28 4.17 -2.55
C ARG A 21 -7.95 3.60 -3.06
N LEU A 22 -7.64 2.35 -2.74
CA LEU A 22 -6.43 1.66 -3.22
C LEU A 22 -6.38 1.60 -4.74
N LYS A 23 -7.52 1.28 -5.40
CA LYS A 23 -7.61 1.25 -6.86
C LYS A 23 -7.39 2.63 -7.48
N ALA A 24 -8.01 3.67 -6.91
CA ALA A 24 -7.84 5.04 -7.39
C ALA A 24 -6.38 5.51 -7.27
N ASP A 25 -5.71 5.18 -6.16
CA ASP A 25 -4.31 5.52 -5.91
C ASP A 25 -3.35 4.78 -6.86
N MET A 26 -3.57 3.48 -7.10
CA MET A 26 -2.82 2.69 -8.10
C MET A 26 -2.99 3.23 -9.53
N MET A 27 -4.22 3.60 -9.92
CA MET A 27 -4.48 4.15 -11.26
C MET A 27 -3.78 5.48 -11.50
N GLN A 28 -3.64 6.31 -10.46
CA GLN A 28 -2.97 7.62 -10.55
C GLN A 28 -1.44 7.49 -10.57
N SER A 29 -0.91 6.51 -9.84
CA SER A 29 0.53 6.34 -9.65
C SER A 29 1.19 5.39 -10.67
N GLY A 30 0.43 4.52 -11.33
CA GLY A 30 0.96 3.48 -12.22
C GLY A 30 1.92 2.53 -11.49
N GLN A 31 1.62 2.22 -10.23
CA GLN A 31 2.49 1.46 -9.34
C GLN A 31 2.39 -0.05 -9.55
N GLU A 32 3.51 -0.66 -9.91
CA GLU A 32 3.68 -2.12 -9.81
C GLU A 32 3.46 -2.58 -8.37
N ALA A 33 2.77 -3.72 -8.18
CA ALA A 33 2.61 -4.42 -6.91
C ALA A 33 3.95 -5.06 -6.45
N ARG A 34 5.00 -4.26 -6.40
CA ARG A 34 6.31 -4.61 -5.86
C ARG A 34 6.40 -4.11 -4.42
N PRO A 35 7.01 -4.89 -3.50
CA PRO A 35 7.18 -4.51 -2.10
C PRO A 35 7.66 -3.07 -1.91
N ASP A 36 8.74 -2.69 -2.60
CA ASP A 36 9.35 -1.36 -2.47
C ASP A 36 8.42 -0.23 -2.97
N ARG A 37 7.63 -0.50 -4.02
CA ARG A 37 6.68 0.47 -4.59
C ARG A 37 5.48 0.67 -3.67
N LEU A 38 4.97 -0.41 -3.08
CA LEU A 38 3.89 -0.37 -2.10
C LEU A 38 4.34 0.34 -0.82
N ARG A 39 5.58 0.10 -0.36
CA ARG A 39 6.19 0.87 0.73
C ARG A 39 6.27 2.37 0.39
N ASP A 40 6.69 2.73 -0.82
CA ASP A 40 6.74 4.13 -1.25
C ASP A 40 5.34 4.77 -1.28
N ALA A 41 4.30 4.02 -1.69
CA ALA A 41 2.90 4.45 -1.62
C ALA A 41 2.44 4.70 -0.17
N ALA A 42 2.83 3.82 0.75
CA ALA A 42 2.57 3.98 2.18
C ALA A 42 3.19 5.28 2.70
N ARG A 43 4.45 5.56 2.33
CA ARG A 43 5.14 6.79 2.72
C ARG A 43 4.41 8.03 2.20
N VAL A 44 4.04 8.08 0.92
CA VAL A 44 3.30 9.22 0.33
C VAL A 44 1.96 9.44 1.04
N SER A 45 1.24 8.37 1.36
CA SER A 45 -0.02 8.44 2.09
C SER A 45 0.17 8.99 3.52
N LEU A 46 1.24 8.55 4.21
CA LEU A 46 1.58 9.02 5.55
C LEU A 46 2.01 10.50 5.57
N GLU A 47 2.80 10.93 4.58
CA GLU A 47 3.19 12.33 4.40
C GLU A 47 1.95 13.20 4.15
N THR A 48 1.03 12.73 3.32
CA THR A 48 -0.25 13.41 3.04
C THR A 48 -1.11 13.53 4.31
N ALA A 49 -1.24 12.44 5.07
CA ALA A 49 -1.97 12.43 6.35
C ALA A 49 -1.36 13.43 7.34
N SER A 50 -0.02 13.46 7.42
CA SER A 50 0.72 14.35 8.32
C SER A 50 0.54 15.83 7.94
N ALA A 51 0.59 16.15 6.64
CA ALA A 51 0.39 17.51 6.13
C ALA A 51 -1.03 18.05 6.38
N ARG A 52 -2.02 17.15 6.51
CA ARG A 52 -3.43 17.47 6.73
C ARG A 52 -3.89 17.26 8.18
N SER A 53 -2.96 17.20 9.13
CA SER A 53 -3.26 16.92 10.53
C SER A 53 -4.38 17.81 11.08
N GLY A 54 -5.41 17.19 11.68
CA GLY A 54 -6.61 17.86 12.20
C GLY A 54 -7.86 17.76 11.32
N ASP A 55 -7.74 17.33 10.05
CA ASP A 55 -8.88 16.99 9.19
C ASP A 55 -9.26 15.50 9.35
N ARG A 56 -10.56 15.18 9.35
CA ARG A 56 -11.04 13.80 9.28
C ARG A 56 -10.53 13.08 8.04
N ALA A 57 -10.26 13.81 6.95
CA ALA A 57 -9.66 13.24 5.75
C ALA A 57 -8.30 12.59 6.02
N ALA A 58 -7.49 13.18 6.91
CA ALA A 58 -6.17 12.65 7.27
C ALA A 58 -6.25 11.25 7.91
N ALA A 59 -7.35 10.94 8.60
CA ALA A 59 -7.55 9.59 9.15
C ALA A 59 -7.69 8.54 8.04
N PHE A 60 -8.29 8.89 6.90
CA PHE A 60 -8.36 7.97 5.77
C PHE A 60 -7.04 7.82 5.04
N ASP A 61 -6.25 8.89 4.95
CA ASP A 61 -4.90 8.83 4.37
C ASP A 61 -3.97 7.98 5.25
N LEU A 62 -4.14 8.04 6.58
CA LEU A 62 -3.44 7.16 7.51
C LEU A 62 -3.85 5.69 7.35
N LEU A 63 -5.15 5.40 7.19
CA LEU A 63 -5.63 4.04 6.92
C LEU A 63 -5.12 3.51 5.56
N LEU A 64 -4.95 4.40 4.59
CA LEU A 64 -4.36 4.03 3.30
C LEU A 64 -2.87 3.68 3.45
N ALA A 65 -2.13 4.47 4.22
CA ALA A 65 -0.72 4.19 4.52
C ALA A 65 -0.54 2.83 5.23
N ASP A 66 -1.38 2.54 6.23
CA ASP A 66 -1.41 1.28 6.97
C ASP A 66 -1.71 0.07 6.06
N ALA A 67 -2.68 0.22 5.16
CA ALA A 67 -2.99 -0.81 4.17
C ALA A 67 -1.82 -1.05 3.22
N TRP A 68 -1.20 0.03 2.71
CA TRP A 68 -0.09 -0.10 1.78
C TRP A 68 1.14 -0.78 2.38
N ILE A 69 1.49 -0.45 3.62
CA ILE A 69 2.62 -1.10 4.27
C ILE A 69 2.32 -2.57 4.59
N THR A 70 1.08 -2.90 4.95
CA THR A 70 0.63 -4.29 5.13
C THR A 70 0.81 -5.08 3.85
N TYR A 71 0.33 -4.56 2.71
CA TYR A 71 0.46 -5.29 1.45
C TYR A 71 1.88 -5.29 0.88
N ALA A 72 2.71 -4.30 1.20
CA ALA A 72 4.13 -4.34 0.90
C ALA A 72 4.78 -5.57 1.56
N CYS A 73 4.47 -5.82 2.83
CA CYS A 73 4.94 -6.98 3.57
C CYS A 73 4.39 -8.29 2.98
N GLU A 74 3.09 -8.37 2.65
CA GLU A 74 2.51 -9.56 2.01
C GLU A 74 3.19 -9.85 0.66
N ALA A 75 3.38 -8.84 -0.19
CA ALA A 75 4.08 -8.99 -1.45
C ALA A 75 5.57 -9.36 -1.29
N ALA A 76 6.19 -9.05 -0.15
CA ALA A 76 7.56 -9.46 0.18
C ALA A 76 7.61 -10.93 0.58
N MET A 77 6.60 -11.43 1.30
CA MET A 77 6.48 -12.83 1.68
C MET A 77 6.36 -13.79 0.49
N GLU A 78 5.89 -13.29 -0.65
CA GLU A 78 5.80 -14.06 -1.91
C GLU A 78 7.11 -14.08 -2.73
N ARG A 79 8.18 -13.45 -2.25
CA ARG A 79 9.48 -13.42 -2.94
C ARG A 79 10.32 -14.65 -2.64
N GLU A 80 11.34 -14.87 -3.48
CA GLU A 80 12.29 -15.99 -3.32
C GLU A 80 13.09 -15.89 -2.02
N ASP A 81 13.39 -14.67 -1.57
CA ASP A 81 14.03 -14.37 -0.29
C ASP A 81 13.16 -13.36 0.49
N PRO A 82 12.20 -13.85 1.29
CA PRO A 82 11.29 -13.00 2.07
C PRO A 82 12.01 -12.11 3.08
N ASP A 83 13.04 -12.63 3.76
CA ASP A 83 13.78 -11.89 4.79
C ASP A 83 14.50 -10.69 4.17
N ALA A 84 15.21 -10.90 3.06
CA ALA A 84 15.88 -9.80 2.35
C ALA A 84 14.89 -8.81 1.71
N ALA A 85 13.68 -9.25 1.36
CA ALA A 85 12.63 -8.36 0.84
C ALA A 85 12.00 -7.52 1.95
N LEU A 86 11.72 -8.10 3.12
CA LEU A 86 11.22 -7.39 4.31
C LEU A 86 12.26 -6.39 4.84
N ASP A 87 13.53 -6.76 4.85
CA ASP A 87 14.61 -5.86 5.27
C ASP A 87 14.63 -4.57 4.43
N ARG A 88 14.36 -4.65 3.13
CA ARG A 88 14.26 -3.46 2.24
C ARG A 88 13.03 -2.60 2.53
N ILE A 89 11.98 -3.18 3.11
CA ILE A 89 10.79 -2.42 3.50
C ILE A 89 11.10 -1.55 4.72
N VAL A 90 11.79 -2.11 5.71
CA VAL A 90 12.05 -1.45 7.00
C VAL A 90 13.33 -0.61 7.03
N SER A 91 14.26 -0.86 6.12
CA SER A 91 15.50 -0.08 6.01
C SER A 91 15.24 1.26 5.33
N LEU A 92 15.58 2.35 6.04
CA LEU A 92 15.48 3.75 5.59
C LEU A 92 16.61 4.14 4.62
#